data_AF-A0A8B5WXQ8-F1
#
_entry.id   AF-A0A8B5WXQ8-F1
#
_cell.length_a   1.000
_cell.length_b   1.000
_cell.length_c   1.000
_cell.angle_alpha   90.00
_cell.angle_beta   90.00
_cell.angle_gamma   90.00
#
_symmetry.space_group_name_H-M   'P 1'
#
loop_
_entity.id
_entity.type
_entity.pdbx_description
1 polymer ?
#
loop_
_entity_poly.entity_id
_entity_poly.type
_entity_poly.pdbx_seq_one_letter_code
_entity_poly.pdbx_strand_id
1 'polypeptide(L)'
;MDIQTALKIFRISESDTIKELNLSYRRLVLKYHPDRNLHRLEWSHKAMTRLNAAYETAVQHLGFASKKKNEGRHATAHDKIRPDVYTDIRQAFDLVLSGIFEYYQYGLENIHIRTGGSPRFHYVAAIRKTQRGTDRLTSIVRSNITPAERSNVKPLHDFALAFHSNMKISRTASPNSSAYDAKAYSHYRTASEYLDLTIQSFLFPEISNPKKRHSMPECLSVSNYEFLTVITAFPESSWVTDSVIKFHLLECFVKVTSAPIARM
;
A
#
# COMPACT_ATOMS: atom_id res chain seq x y z
N MET A 1 18.06 23.53 11.48
CA MET A 1 19.22 22.84 12.09
C MET A 1 20.29 22.71 11.02
N ASP A 2 21.58 22.76 11.37
CA ASP A 2 22.65 22.54 10.39
C ASP A 2 22.79 21.05 10.00
N ILE A 3 23.24 20.78 8.77
CA ILE A 3 23.32 19.41 8.22
C ILE A 3 24.35 18.55 8.95
N GLN A 4 25.53 19.07 9.27
CA GLN A 4 26.55 18.30 10.00
C GLN A 4 26.04 17.91 11.39
N THR A 5 25.27 18.82 12.01
CA THR A 5 24.59 18.56 13.28
C THR A 5 23.53 17.45 13.14
N ALA A 6 22.74 17.47 12.06
CA ALA A 6 21.72 16.46 11.80
C ALA A 6 22.33 15.06 11.56
N LEU A 7 23.35 14.95 10.72
CA LEU A 7 24.03 13.69 10.43
C LEU A 7 24.72 13.12 11.68
N LYS A 8 25.33 13.98 12.49
CA LYS A 8 25.95 13.59 13.77
C LYS A 8 24.95 13.05 14.80
N ILE A 9 23.71 13.58 14.83
CA ILE A 9 22.63 13.05 15.68
C ILE A 9 22.33 11.59 15.31
N PHE A 10 22.31 11.27 14.03
CA PHE A 10 22.05 9.92 13.53
C PHE A 10 23.30 9.04 13.44
N ARG A 11 24.49 9.59 13.70
CA ARG A 11 25.78 8.90 13.55
C ARG A 11 25.96 8.30 12.15
N ILE A 12 25.55 9.06 11.15
CA ILE A 12 25.69 8.71 9.74
C ILE A 12 26.59 9.73 9.04
N SER A 13 27.15 9.32 7.91
CA SER A 13 27.98 10.11 7.00
C SER A 13 27.13 10.73 5.88
N GLU A 14 27.68 11.73 5.19
CA GLU A 14 27.11 12.26 3.93
C GLU A 14 27.09 11.20 2.80
N SER A 15 27.90 10.15 2.93
CA SER A 15 27.91 9.00 2.00
C SER A 15 26.81 7.98 2.26
N ASP A 16 26.15 8.05 3.42
CA ASP A 16 25.18 7.04 3.84
C ASP A 16 23.83 7.26 3.18
N THR A 17 23.07 6.18 3.06
CA THR A 17 21.80 6.14 2.35
C THR A 17 20.64 6.62 3.21
N ILE A 18 19.54 7.05 2.57
CA ILE A 18 18.27 7.34 3.26
C ILE A 18 17.80 6.12 4.09
N LYS A 19 18.12 4.90 3.66
CA LYS A 19 17.82 3.66 4.41
C LYS A 19 18.56 3.61 5.75
N GLU A 20 19.82 4.02 5.79
CA GLU A 20 20.64 4.06 7.01
C GLU A 20 20.19 5.18 7.95
N LEU A 21 19.82 6.34 7.40
CA LEU A 21 19.17 7.42 8.14
C LEU A 21 17.87 6.93 8.80
N ASN A 22 16.99 6.26 8.05
CA ASN A 22 15.72 5.74 8.55
C ASN A 22 15.91 4.71 9.66
N LEU A 23 16.92 3.86 9.52
CA LEU A 23 17.25 2.84 10.50
C LEU A 23 17.80 3.46 11.81
N SER A 24 18.64 4.49 11.70
CA SER A 24 19.13 5.24 12.86
C SER A 24 18.01 6.04 13.54
N TYR A 25 17.17 6.72 12.76
CA TYR A 25 16.02 7.46 13.26
C TYR A 25 15.06 6.57 14.06
N ARG A 26 14.68 5.41 13.52
CA ARG A 26 13.80 4.45 14.23
C ARG A 26 14.38 3.98 15.55
N ARG A 27 15.70 3.70 15.60
CA ARG A 27 16.38 3.31 16.85
C ARG A 27 16.29 4.40 17.91
N LEU A 28 16.46 5.67 17.51
CA LEU A 28 16.40 6.80 18.43
C LEU A 28 14.97 7.11 18.86
N VAL A 29 13.99 7.08 17.94
CA VAL A 29 12.56 7.23 18.29
C VAL A 29 12.13 6.20 19.32
N LEU A 30 12.49 4.93 19.15
CA LEU A 30 12.19 3.88 20.12
C LEU A 30 12.84 4.08 21.49
N LYS A 31 13.95 4.82 21.55
CA LYS A 31 14.67 5.14 22.79
C LYS A 31 14.05 6.33 23.51
N TYR A 32 13.61 7.35 22.76
CA TYR A 32 13.16 8.64 23.31
C TYR A 32 11.63 8.79 23.31
N HIS A 33 10.86 7.82 22.83
CA HIS A 33 9.40 7.88 22.76
C HIS A 33 8.78 8.22 24.14
N PRO A 34 7.82 9.17 24.22
CA PRO A 34 7.15 9.56 25.47
C PRO A 34 6.50 8.36 26.18
N ASP A 35 5.85 7.47 25.44
CA ASP A 35 5.18 6.28 25.99
C ASP A 35 6.13 5.30 26.70
N ARG A 36 7.43 5.31 26.37
CA ARG A 36 8.44 4.45 27.03
C ARG A 36 9.18 5.16 28.16
N ASN A 37 8.99 6.46 28.31
CA ASN A 37 9.69 7.32 29.26
C ASN A 37 8.69 8.19 30.04
N LEU A 38 7.65 7.55 30.59
CA LEU A 38 6.55 8.21 31.31
C LEU A 38 7.02 9.08 32.48
N HIS A 39 8.17 8.78 33.06
CA HIS A 39 8.76 9.53 34.17
C HIS A 39 9.64 10.72 33.73
N ARG A 40 9.82 10.93 32.42
CA ARG A 40 10.68 11.98 31.84
C ARG A 40 10.07 12.57 30.56
N LEU A 41 8.78 12.89 30.60
CA LEU A 41 8.00 13.34 29.45
C LEU A 41 8.60 14.57 28.74
N GLU A 42 8.98 15.61 29.48
CA GLU A 42 9.56 16.82 28.88
C GLU A 42 10.88 16.55 28.14
N TRP A 43 11.72 15.69 28.72
CA TRP A 43 12.98 15.26 28.10
C TRP A 43 12.73 14.47 26.81
N SER A 44 11.74 13.56 26.83
CA SER A 44 11.32 12.80 25.67
C SER A 44 10.71 13.66 24.57
N HIS A 45 9.87 14.63 24.92
CA HIS A 45 9.31 15.59 23.96
C HIS A 45 10.40 16.46 23.32
N LYS A 46 11.33 16.98 24.11
CA LYS A 46 12.45 17.78 23.60
C LYS A 46 13.38 16.95 22.70
N ALA A 47 13.63 15.69 23.06
CA ALA A 47 14.42 14.76 22.27
C ALA A 47 13.73 14.38 20.94
N MET A 48 12.44 14.06 20.97
CA MET A 48 11.66 13.74 19.76
C MET A 48 11.55 14.92 18.81
N THR A 49 11.27 16.12 19.32
CA THR A 49 11.21 17.35 18.51
C THR A 49 12.56 17.60 17.81
N ARG A 50 13.66 17.42 18.54
CA ARG A 50 15.02 17.55 17.98
C ARG A 50 15.33 16.47 16.94
N LEU A 51 14.88 15.23 17.15
CA LEU A 51 15.07 14.13 16.20
C LEU A 51 14.28 14.36 14.91
N ASN A 52 13.04 14.82 14.99
CA ASN A 52 12.20 15.09 13.82
C ASN A 52 12.82 16.20 12.96
N ALA A 53 13.24 17.31 13.58
CA ALA A 53 13.90 18.41 12.87
C ALA A 53 15.24 18.00 12.23
N ALA A 54 16.01 17.13 12.91
CA ALA A 54 17.24 16.58 12.35
C ALA A 54 16.96 15.66 11.16
N TYR A 55 15.92 14.82 11.27
CA TYR A 55 15.54 13.85 10.24
C TYR A 55 15.09 14.56 8.96
N GLU A 56 14.22 15.57 9.07
CA GLU A 56 13.79 16.39 7.93
C GLU A 56 14.98 17.02 7.21
N THR A 57 15.93 17.59 7.96
CA THR A 57 17.16 18.21 7.41
C THR A 57 18.03 17.18 6.67
N ALA A 58 18.22 15.99 7.24
CA ALA A 58 19.06 14.94 6.66
C ALA A 58 18.41 14.27 5.44
N VAL A 59 17.09 14.07 5.45
CA VAL A 59 16.34 13.52 4.30
C VAL A 59 16.44 14.47 3.10
N GLN A 60 16.28 15.77 3.31
CA GLN A 60 16.42 16.76 2.25
C GLN A 60 17.83 16.68 1.63
N HIS A 61 18.88 16.72 2.45
CA HIS A 61 20.25 16.72 1.95
C HIS A 61 20.66 15.42 1.23
N LEU A 62 20.40 14.26 1.82
CA LEU A 62 20.70 12.96 1.19
C LEU A 62 19.84 12.73 -0.06
N GLY A 63 18.60 13.25 -0.08
CA GLY A 63 17.74 13.25 -1.26
C GLY A 63 18.29 14.08 -2.42
N PHE A 64 18.96 15.20 -2.16
CA PHE A 64 19.66 16.00 -3.18
C PHE A 64 21.00 15.38 -3.60
N ALA A 65 21.76 14.76 -2.68
CA ALA A 65 23.02 14.08 -3.00
C ALA A 65 22.81 12.82 -3.88
N SER A 66 21.73 12.06 -3.64
CA SER A 66 21.33 10.93 -4.50
C SER A 66 20.90 11.37 -5.91
N LYS A 67 20.41 12.60 -6.10
CA LYS A 67 20.12 13.16 -7.44
C LYS A 67 21.40 13.37 -8.25
N LYS A 68 22.45 13.97 -7.65
CA LYS A 68 23.75 14.22 -8.33
C LYS A 68 24.51 12.94 -8.68
N LYS A 69 24.30 11.82 -7.97
CA LYS A 69 25.00 10.55 -8.23
C LYS A 69 24.29 9.64 -9.25
N ASN A 70 23.01 9.90 -9.53
CA ASN A 70 22.17 9.10 -10.43
C ASN A 70 22.01 9.68 -11.86
N GLU A 71 22.62 10.82 -12.17
CA GLU A 71 22.62 11.39 -13.54
C GLU A 71 23.51 10.60 -14.53
N GLY A 72 24.15 9.50 -14.11
CA GLY A 72 25.12 8.77 -14.92
C GLY A 72 24.65 7.46 -15.58
N ARG A 73 23.65 6.74 -15.07
CA ARG A 73 23.24 5.43 -15.65
C ARG A 73 21.78 5.07 -15.35
N HIS A 74 21.09 4.66 -16.42
CA HIS A 74 19.69 4.20 -16.55
C HIS A 74 18.68 5.28 -16.93
N ALA A 75 18.28 5.27 -18.20
CA ALA A 75 17.02 5.85 -18.64
C ALA A 75 15.88 5.16 -17.88
N THR A 76 15.33 5.83 -16.85
CA THR A 76 14.21 5.31 -16.06
C THR A 76 12.90 5.60 -16.79
N ALA A 77 11.82 4.89 -16.47
CA ALA A 77 10.50 5.11 -17.10
C ALA A 77 10.01 6.58 -17.05
N HIS A 78 10.60 7.39 -16.16
CA HIS A 78 10.43 8.84 -16.08
C HIS A 78 10.83 9.59 -17.36
N ASP A 79 11.79 9.10 -18.14
CA ASP A 79 12.25 9.76 -19.37
C ASP A 79 11.24 9.66 -20.53
N LYS A 80 10.22 8.78 -20.40
CA LYS A 80 9.22 8.53 -21.44
C LYS A 80 7.85 9.15 -21.14
N ILE A 81 7.70 9.83 -20.00
CA ILE A 81 6.44 10.42 -19.54
C ILE A 81 6.68 11.91 -19.35
N ARG A 82 5.75 12.75 -19.80
CA ARG A 82 5.87 14.18 -19.54
C ARG A 82 5.85 14.44 -18.01
N PRO A 83 6.69 15.34 -17.48
CA PRO A 83 6.80 15.55 -16.04
C PRO A 83 5.50 15.93 -15.33
N ASP A 84 4.63 16.71 -15.99
CA ASP A 84 3.30 17.08 -15.51
C ASP A 84 2.39 15.84 -15.37
N VAL A 85 2.32 15.01 -16.42
CA VAL A 85 1.54 13.76 -16.42
C VAL A 85 2.05 12.79 -15.35
N TYR A 86 3.37 12.67 -15.20
CA TYR A 86 3.97 11.83 -14.16
C TYR A 86 3.58 12.31 -12.76
N THR A 87 3.64 13.62 -12.51
CA THR A 87 3.26 14.23 -11.23
C THR A 87 1.79 13.98 -10.92
N ASP A 88 0.91 14.14 -11.92
CA ASP A 88 -0.52 13.88 -11.77
C ASP A 88 -0.83 12.40 -11.48
N ILE A 89 -0.17 11.48 -12.19
CA ILE A 89 -0.29 10.03 -11.94
C ILE A 89 0.11 9.72 -10.50
N ARG A 90 1.25 10.24 -10.06
CA ARG A 90 1.76 10.01 -8.71
C ARG A 90 0.80 10.52 -7.65
N GLN A 91 0.37 11.78 -7.75
CA GLN A 91 -0.58 12.35 -6.78
C GLN A 91 -1.92 11.60 -6.76
N ALA A 92 -2.41 11.17 -7.91
CA ALA A 92 -3.63 10.39 -8.00
C ALA A 92 -3.47 9.01 -7.34
N PHE A 93 -2.34 8.35 -7.57
CA PHE A 93 -2.07 7.04 -6.98
C PHE A 93 -1.73 7.12 -5.48
N ASP A 94 -1.07 8.18 -5.02
CA ASP A 94 -0.83 8.43 -3.59
C ASP A 94 -2.16 8.55 -2.81
N LEU A 95 -3.20 9.14 -3.42
CA LEU A 95 -4.55 9.17 -2.84
C LEU A 95 -5.17 7.76 -2.75
N VAL A 96 -4.96 6.92 -3.77
CA VAL A 96 -5.39 5.52 -3.75
C VAL A 96 -4.68 4.77 -2.63
N LEU A 97 -3.34 4.81 -2.60
CA LEU A 97 -2.53 4.15 -1.57
C LEU A 97 -2.88 4.62 -0.17
N SER A 98 -3.13 5.92 0.02
CA SER A 98 -3.58 6.47 1.32
C SER A 98 -4.94 5.89 1.76
N GLY A 99 -5.86 5.66 0.82
CA GLY A 99 -7.14 5.01 1.10
C GLY A 99 -6.98 3.52 1.44
N ILE A 100 -6.12 2.81 0.71
CA ILE A 100 -5.82 1.40 0.96
C ILE A 100 -5.06 1.21 2.29
N PHE A 101 -4.12 2.09 2.60
CA PHE A 101 -3.41 2.09 3.88
C PHE A 101 -4.39 2.22 5.04
N GLU A 102 -5.30 3.21 4.99
CA GLU A 102 -6.33 3.37 6.01
C GLU A 102 -7.24 2.13 6.10
N TYR A 103 -7.59 1.53 4.96
CA TYR A 103 -8.37 0.30 4.92
C TYR A 103 -7.70 -0.84 5.73
N TYR A 104 -6.43 -1.14 5.46
CA TYR A 104 -5.72 -2.21 6.17
C TYR A 104 -5.30 -1.83 7.60
N GLN A 105 -4.95 -0.57 7.85
CA GLN A 105 -4.53 -0.11 9.18
C GLN A 105 -5.62 -0.35 10.23
N TYR A 106 -6.88 -0.16 9.85
CA TYR A 106 -8.03 -0.38 10.72
C TYR A 106 -8.62 -1.79 10.62
N GLY A 107 -7.98 -2.72 9.90
CA GLY A 107 -8.43 -4.10 9.73
C GLY A 107 -9.73 -4.23 8.94
N LEU A 108 -10.04 -3.26 8.08
CA LEU A 108 -11.33 -3.13 7.40
C LEU A 108 -11.53 -4.18 6.31
N GLU A 109 -10.53 -4.99 5.97
CA GLU A 109 -10.70 -6.25 5.24
C GLU A 109 -11.70 -7.19 5.94
N ASN A 110 -11.81 -7.10 7.27
CA ASN A 110 -12.81 -7.82 8.05
C ASN A 110 -14.18 -7.12 7.93
N ILE A 111 -15.09 -7.67 7.13
CA ILE A 111 -16.39 -7.05 6.83
C ILE A 111 -17.21 -6.76 8.11
N HIS A 112 -17.13 -7.64 9.10
CA HIS A 112 -17.89 -7.53 10.35
C HIS A 112 -17.59 -6.26 11.16
N ILE A 113 -16.40 -5.67 11.03
CA ILE A 113 -16.04 -4.49 11.82
C ILE A 113 -16.48 -3.18 11.16
N ARG A 114 -16.90 -3.20 9.87
CA ARG A 114 -17.20 -1.97 9.10
C ARG A 114 -18.48 -1.25 9.50
N THR A 115 -19.40 -1.94 10.17
CA THR A 115 -20.80 -1.50 10.32
C THR A 115 -21.04 -0.63 11.55
N GLY A 116 -20.16 -0.67 12.56
CA GLY A 116 -20.35 0.00 13.85
C GLY A 116 -19.19 0.91 14.28
N GLY A 117 -19.52 1.97 15.02
CA GLY A 117 -18.56 2.81 15.75
C GLY A 117 -17.53 3.54 14.88
N SER A 118 -16.33 3.75 15.45
CA SER A 118 -15.19 4.40 14.79
C SER A 118 -14.78 3.74 13.45
N PRO A 119 -14.68 2.40 13.34
CA PRO A 119 -14.32 1.72 12.09
C PRO A 119 -15.19 2.08 10.88
N ARG A 120 -16.49 2.36 11.08
CA ARG A 120 -17.38 2.79 9.99
C ARG A 120 -16.91 4.10 9.35
N PHE A 121 -16.44 5.06 10.14
CA PHE A 121 -15.95 6.34 9.63
C PHE A 121 -14.67 6.15 8.82
N HIS A 122 -13.75 5.32 9.31
CA HIS A 122 -12.53 4.95 8.58
C HIS A 122 -12.82 4.21 7.29
N TYR A 123 -13.81 3.31 7.28
CA TYR A 123 -14.23 2.61 6.06
C TYR A 123 -14.77 3.59 5.01
N VAL A 124 -15.65 4.50 5.40
CA VAL A 124 -16.19 5.52 4.49
C VAL A 124 -15.08 6.46 4.00
N ALA A 125 -14.14 6.85 4.87
CA ALA A 125 -13.02 7.71 4.52
C ALA A 125 -12.07 7.02 3.52
N ALA A 126 -11.71 5.76 3.77
CA ALA A 126 -10.89 4.93 2.89
C ALA A 126 -11.54 4.80 1.51
N ILE A 127 -12.84 4.43 1.44
CA ILE A 127 -13.61 4.33 0.20
C ILE A 127 -13.56 5.65 -0.59
N ARG A 128 -13.77 6.80 0.08
CA ARG A 128 -13.77 8.11 -0.56
C ARG A 128 -12.38 8.51 -1.09
N LYS A 129 -11.31 8.24 -0.35
CA LYS A 129 -9.93 8.51 -0.79
C LYS A 129 -9.59 7.68 -2.02
N THR A 130 -9.85 6.37 -1.97
CA THR A 130 -9.64 5.46 -3.10
C THR A 130 -10.45 5.88 -4.33
N GLN A 131 -11.73 6.25 -4.15
CA GLN A 131 -12.57 6.73 -5.25
C GLN A 131 -11.99 8.00 -5.89
N ARG A 132 -11.63 9.01 -5.08
CA ARG A 132 -11.05 10.27 -5.60
C ARG A 132 -9.76 10.04 -6.39
N GLY A 133 -8.87 9.19 -5.89
CA GLY A 133 -7.65 8.83 -6.60
C GLY A 133 -7.95 8.10 -7.92
N THR A 134 -8.92 7.18 -7.89
CA THR A 134 -9.39 6.46 -9.07
C THR A 134 -9.99 7.40 -10.12
N ASP A 135 -10.83 8.34 -9.73
CA ASP A 135 -11.43 9.33 -10.63
C ASP A 135 -10.36 10.19 -11.32
N ARG A 136 -9.31 10.60 -10.59
CA ARG A 136 -8.17 11.32 -11.16
C ARG A 136 -7.41 10.44 -12.17
N LEU A 137 -7.13 9.18 -11.84
CA LEU A 137 -6.49 8.24 -12.78
C LEU A 137 -7.35 8.03 -14.03
N THR A 138 -8.67 7.88 -13.88
CA THR A 138 -9.61 7.77 -15.00
C THR A 138 -9.58 9.03 -15.88
N SER A 139 -9.51 10.21 -15.28
CA SER A 139 -9.35 11.47 -16.03
C SER A 139 -8.05 11.47 -16.84
N ILE A 140 -6.92 11.06 -16.24
CA ILE A 140 -5.62 11.00 -16.94
C ILE A 140 -5.68 10.02 -18.11
N VAL A 141 -6.26 8.83 -17.92
CA VAL A 141 -6.42 7.81 -18.98
C VAL A 141 -7.30 8.30 -20.13
N ARG A 142 -8.27 9.17 -19.85
CA ARG A 142 -9.17 9.76 -20.86
C ARG A 142 -8.58 11.00 -21.55
N SER A 143 -7.59 11.65 -20.94
CA SER A 143 -6.88 12.78 -21.52
C SER A 143 -6.02 12.40 -22.73
N ASN A 144 -5.55 13.42 -23.44
CA ASN A 144 -4.59 13.25 -24.53
C ASN A 144 -3.18 12.94 -23.96
N ILE A 145 -2.93 11.65 -23.77
CA ILE A 145 -1.65 11.09 -23.33
C ILE A 145 -1.09 10.16 -24.40
N THR A 146 0.24 10.05 -24.46
CA THR A 146 0.89 9.16 -25.44
C THR A 146 0.61 7.69 -25.13
N PRO A 147 0.76 6.77 -26.10
CA PRO A 147 0.64 5.32 -25.83
C PRO A 147 1.61 4.82 -24.75
N ALA A 148 2.81 5.41 -24.66
CA ALA A 148 3.78 5.09 -23.62
C ALA A 148 3.30 5.55 -22.23
N GLU A 149 2.75 6.76 -22.12
CA GLU A 149 2.14 7.27 -20.88
C GLU A 149 0.95 6.40 -20.47
N ARG A 150 0.09 6.03 -21.44
CA ARG A 150 -1.06 5.16 -21.22
C ARG A 150 -0.67 3.78 -20.67
N SER A 151 0.38 3.18 -21.23
CA SER A 151 0.96 1.91 -20.77
C SER A 151 1.38 1.96 -19.29
N ASN A 152 1.85 3.13 -18.82
CA ASN A 152 2.30 3.30 -17.45
C ASN A 152 1.16 3.58 -16.45
N VAL A 153 0.16 4.38 -16.83
CA VAL A 153 -0.98 4.70 -15.94
C VAL A 153 -2.00 3.57 -15.87
N LYS A 154 -2.19 2.79 -16.94
CA LYS A 154 -3.26 1.80 -17.04
C LYS A 154 -3.19 0.72 -15.94
N PRO A 155 -2.04 0.10 -15.61
CA PRO A 155 -1.98 -0.87 -14.52
C PRO A 155 -2.40 -0.28 -13.17
N LEU A 156 -2.00 0.97 -12.88
CA LEU A 156 -2.34 1.66 -11.64
C LEU A 156 -3.84 1.97 -11.57
N HIS A 157 -4.40 2.46 -12.68
CA HIS A 157 -5.83 2.72 -12.84
C HIS A 157 -6.67 1.46 -12.65
N ASP A 158 -6.33 0.38 -13.35
CA ASP A 158 -7.08 -0.87 -13.30
C ASP A 158 -7.02 -1.48 -11.89
N PHE A 159 -5.85 -1.44 -11.23
CA PHE A 159 -5.72 -1.85 -9.83
C PHE A 159 -6.56 -1.00 -8.88
N ALA A 160 -6.54 0.33 -9.03
CA ALA A 160 -7.34 1.22 -8.19
C ALA A 160 -8.85 0.92 -8.30
N LEU A 161 -9.36 0.72 -9.52
CA LEU A 161 -10.75 0.32 -9.77
C LEU A 161 -11.08 -1.06 -9.16
N ALA A 162 -10.22 -2.05 -9.37
CA ALA A 162 -10.41 -3.39 -8.84
C ALA A 162 -10.38 -3.38 -7.31
N PHE A 163 -9.45 -2.64 -6.70
CA PHE A 163 -9.35 -2.54 -5.25
C PHE A 163 -10.57 -1.82 -4.66
N HIS A 164 -11.01 -0.73 -5.29
CA HIS A 164 -12.22 -0.02 -4.90
C HIS A 164 -13.47 -0.93 -4.92
N SER A 165 -13.58 -1.78 -5.95
CA SER A 165 -14.66 -2.77 -6.06
C SER A 165 -14.57 -3.82 -4.95
N ASN A 166 -13.37 -4.33 -4.66
CA ASN A 166 -13.10 -5.23 -3.54
C ASN A 166 -13.50 -4.63 -2.19
N MET A 167 -13.20 -3.35 -1.93
CA MET A 167 -13.58 -2.69 -0.68
C MET A 167 -15.10 -2.65 -0.48
N LYS A 168 -15.89 -2.64 -1.56
CA LYS A 168 -17.36 -2.59 -1.52
C LYS A 168 -18.02 -3.96 -1.26
N ILE A 169 -17.27 -5.06 -1.30
CA ILE A 169 -17.80 -6.39 -0.95
C ILE A 169 -18.30 -6.33 0.49
N SER A 170 -19.56 -6.71 0.71
CA SER A 170 -20.24 -6.61 2.02
C SER A 170 -20.84 -7.92 2.51
N ARG A 171 -20.70 -8.99 1.72
CA ARG A 171 -21.20 -10.32 2.08
C ARG A 171 -20.45 -10.90 3.26
N THR A 172 -21.18 -11.41 4.25
CA THR A 172 -20.61 -12.18 5.37
C THR A 172 -21.04 -13.63 5.28
N ALA A 173 -20.26 -14.53 5.87
CA ALA A 173 -20.67 -15.93 6.04
C ALA A 173 -22.00 -16.00 6.80
N SER A 174 -22.93 -16.79 6.28
CA SER A 174 -24.22 -17.05 6.92
C SER A 174 -24.14 -18.36 7.70
N PRO A 175 -24.58 -18.43 8.97
CA PRO A 175 -24.64 -19.67 9.74
C PRO A 175 -25.52 -20.75 9.09
N ASN A 176 -26.50 -20.34 8.28
CA ASN A 176 -27.49 -21.22 7.65
C ASN A 176 -27.14 -21.56 6.18
N SER A 177 -25.88 -21.42 5.77
CA SER A 177 -25.45 -21.77 4.41
C SER A 177 -25.49 -23.28 4.17
N SER A 178 -25.79 -23.71 2.93
CA SER A 178 -25.65 -25.11 2.55
C SER A 178 -24.20 -25.59 2.68
N ALA A 179 -23.98 -26.90 2.81
CA ALA A 179 -22.63 -27.47 2.85
C ALA A 179 -21.80 -27.12 1.59
N TYR A 180 -22.47 -26.98 0.44
CA TYR A 180 -21.88 -26.53 -0.81
C TYR A 180 -21.36 -25.08 -0.70
N ASP A 181 -22.19 -24.14 -0.23
CA ASP A 181 -21.80 -22.73 -0.06
C ASP A 181 -20.75 -22.55 1.04
N ALA A 182 -20.80 -23.37 2.10
CA ALA A 182 -19.79 -23.37 3.16
C ALA A 182 -18.40 -23.79 2.64
N LYS A 183 -18.35 -24.78 1.74
CA LYS A 183 -17.10 -25.21 1.11
C LYS A 183 -16.58 -24.15 0.13
N ALA A 184 -17.45 -23.57 -0.69
CA ALA A 184 -17.09 -22.44 -1.56
C ALA A 184 -16.55 -21.24 -0.75
N TYR A 185 -17.19 -20.92 0.38
CA TYR A 185 -16.72 -19.89 1.30
C TYR A 185 -15.31 -20.20 1.85
N SER A 186 -15.02 -21.44 2.20
CA SER A 186 -13.69 -21.83 2.70
C SER A 186 -12.60 -21.52 1.67
N HIS A 187 -12.83 -21.87 0.40
CA HIS A 187 -11.91 -21.55 -0.70
C HIS A 187 -11.78 -20.04 -0.90
N TYR A 188 -12.91 -19.32 -0.98
CA TYR A 188 -12.93 -17.86 -1.08
C TYR A 188 -12.15 -17.17 0.05
N ARG A 189 -12.35 -17.62 1.29
CA ARG A 189 -11.73 -17.05 2.48
C ARG A 189 -10.22 -17.25 2.44
N THR A 190 -9.76 -18.47 2.16
CA THR A 190 -8.32 -18.75 2.00
C THR A 190 -7.73 -17.85 0.92
N ALA A 191 -8.33 -17.80 -0.27
CA ALA A 191 -7.87 -16.96 -1.37
C ALA A 191 -7.79 -15.47 -0.97
N SER A 192 -8.82 -14.98 -0.29
CA SER A 192 -8.92 -13.60 0.19
C SER A 192 -7.81 -13.27 1.19
N GLU A 193 -7.60 -14.12 2.20
CA GLU A 193 -6.59 -13.90 3.23
C GLU A 193 -5.18 -13.83 2.64
N TYR A 194 -4.83 -14.75 1.72
CA TYR A 194 -3.54 -14.73 1.04
C TYR A 194 -3.37 -13.52 0.12
N LEU A 195 -4.41 -13.11 -0.60
CA LEU A 195 -4.38 -11.90 -1.44
C LEU A 195 -4.16 -10.64 -0.59
N ASP A 196 -4.93 -10.46 0.48
CA ASP A 196 -4.82 -9.31 1.37
C ASP A 196 -3.45 -9.25 2.06
N LEU A 197 -2.92 -10.38 2.54
CA LEU A 197 -1.56 -10.48 3.09
C LEU A 197 -0.50 -10.06 2.06
N THR A 198 -0.67 -10.44 0.80
CA THR A 198 0.29 -10.13 -0.26
C THR A 198 0.28 -8.65 -0.61
N ILE A 199 -0.91 -8.08 -0.81
CA ILE A 199 -1.07 -6.66 -1.12
C ILE A 199 -0.51 -5.83 0.03
N GLN A 200 -0.87 -6.15 1.27
CA GLN A 200 -0.39 -5.44 2.46
C GLN A 200 1.13 -5.53 2.59
N SER A 201 1.72 -6.71 2.42
CA SER A 201 3.17 -6.91 2.56
C SER A 201 3.97 -6.21 1.46
N PHE A 202 3.41 -6.10 0.26
CA PHE A 202 4.05 -5.43 -0.87
C PHE A 202 3.95 -3.91 -0.77
N LEU A 203 2.74 -3.38 -0.53
CA LEU A 203 2.48 -1.93 -0.54
C LEU A 203 2.79 -1.25 0.80
N PHE A 204 2.57 -1.93 1.92
CA PHE A 204 2.62 -1.34 3.27
C PHE A 204 3.39 -2.25 4.26
N PRO A 205 4.68 -2.52 4.01
CA PRO A 205 5.48 -3.42 4.84
C PRO A 205 5.57 -2.99 6.31
N GLU A 206 5.29 -1.72 6.62
CA GLU A 206 5.25 -1.15 7.97
C GLU A 206 4.07 -1.60 8.82
N ILE A 207 2.93 -1.97 8.23
CA ILE A 207 1.75 -2.49 8.93
C ILE A 207 1.57 -4.00 8.73
N SER A 208 2.31 -4.61 7.80
CA SER A 208 2.31 -6.06 7.60
C SER A 208 2.91 -6.79 8.79
N ASN A 209 2.27 -7.89 9.20
CA ASN A 209 2.73 -8.71 10.32
C ASN A 209 4.00 -9.51 9.92
N PRO A 210 5.17 -9.25 10.53
CA PRO A 210 6.41 -9.93 10.17
C PRO A 210 6.40 -11.44 10.43
N LYS A 211 5.47 -11.94 11.27
CA LYS A 211 5.32 -13.37 11.57
C LYS A 211 4.48 -14.14 10.53
N LYS A 212 3.77 -13.46 9.63
CA LYS A 212 2.95 -14.07 8.57
C LYS A 212 3.59 -13.91 7.18
N ARG A 213 4.93 -13.86 7.11
CA ARG A 213 5.67 -13.68 5.85
C ARG A 213 5.70 -14.98 5.05
N HIS A 214 4.64 -15.20 4.28
CA HIS A 214 4.66 -16.13 3.16
C HIS A 214 5.39 -15.48 1.97
N SER A 215 5.92 -16.31 1.06
CA SER A 215 6.52 -15.77 -0.16
C SER A 215 5.42 -15.20 -1.06
N MET A 216 5.64 -14.03 -1.66
CA MET A 216 4.66 -13.43 -2.58
C MET A 216 4.23 -14.39 -3.71
N PRO A 217 5.14 -15.13 -4.38
CA PRO A 217 4.74 -16.08 -5.42
C PRO A 217 3.82 -17.18 -4.92
N GLU A 218 4.07 -17.70 -3.72
CA GLU A 218 3.22 -18.72 -3.08
C GLU A 218 1.84 -18.17 -2.73
N CYS A 219 1.76 -16.98 -2.13
CA CYS A 219 0.46 -16.39 -1.81
C CYS A 219 -0.38 -16.14 -3.07
N LEU A 220 0.26 -15.63 -4.13
CA LEU A 220 -0.41 -15.37 -5.40
C LEU A 220 -0.87 -16.67 -6.06
N SER A 221 -0.08 -17.75 -6.02
CA SER A 221 -0.47 -19.04 -6.60
C SER A 221 -1.64 -19.67 -5.83
N VAL A 222 -1.59 -19.65 -4.49
CA VAL A 222 -2.70 -20.12 -3.64
C VAL A 222 -3.96 -19.30 -3.91
N SER A 223 -3.87 -17.97 -3.87
CA SER A 223 -5.02 -17.10 -4.13
C SER A 223 -5.64 -17.36 -5.50
N ASN A 224 -4.80 -17.51 -6.54
CA ASN A 224 -5.25 -17.81 -7.89
C ASN A 224 -5.98 -19.17 -7.97
N TYR A 225 -5.39 -20.22 -7.42
CA TYR A 225 -5.98 -21.57 -7.41
C TYR A 225 -7.33 -21.60 -6.67
N GLU A 226 -7.38 -20.99 -5.49
CA GLU A 226 -8.54 -21.01 -4.62
C GLU A 226 -9.71 -20.19 -5.20
N PHE A 227 -9.46 -19.00 -5.79
CA PHE A 227 -10.51 -18.25 -6.49
C PHE A 227 -11.04 -18.99 -7.72
N LEU A 228 -10.15 -19.57 -8.54
CA LEU A 228 -10.58 -20.35 -9.72
C LEU A 228 -11.40 -21.58 -9.30
N THR A 229 -11.05 -22.20 -8.18
CA THR A 229 -11.83 -23.31 -7.61
C THR A 229 -13.26 -22.87 -7.30
N VAL A 230 -13.47 -21.72 -6.66
CA VAL A 230 -14.83 -21.19 -6.42
C VAL A 230 -15.57 -20.94 -7.74
N ILE A 231 -14.91 -20.28 -8.70
CA ILE A 231 -15.53 -19.90 -9.97
C ILE A 231 -15.92 -21.12 -10.83
N THR A 232 -15.11 -22.18 -10.82
CA THR A 232 -15.26 -23.32 -11.74
C THR A 232 -15.92 -24.54 -11.12
N ALA A 233 -15.58 -24.87 -9.87
CA ALA A 233 -16.12 -26.03 -9.17
C ALA A 233 -17.38 -25.70 -8.34
N PHE A 234 -17.60 -24.41 -8.04
CA PHE A 234 -18.76 -23.95 -7.28
C PHE A 234 -19.62 -22.89 -8.03
N PRO A 235 -19.97 -23.09 -9.31
CA PRO A 235 -20.58 -22.05 -10.15
C PRO A 235 -21.96 -21.56 -9.67
N GLU A 236 -22.68 -22.38 -8.88
CA GLU A 236 -23.98 -22.02 -8.30
C GLU A 236 -23.86 -21.34 -6.93
N SER A 237 -22.63 -21.20 -6.41
CA SER A 237 -22.41 -20.64 -5.08
C SER A 237 -22.64 -19.13 -5.06
N SER A 238 -23.17 -18.64 -3.94
CA SER A 238 -23.31 -17.21 -3.70
C SER A 238 -21.97 -16.45 -3.59
N TRP A 239 -20.84 -17.17 -3.47
CA TRP A 239 -19.48 -16.64 -3.39
C TRP A 239 -18.79 -16.45 -4.74
N VAL A 240 -19.42 -16.82 -5.85
CA VAL A 240 -18.83 -16.67 -7.19
C VAL A 240 -18.60 -15.19 -7.53
N THR A 241 -19.58 -14.33 -7.31
CA THR A 241 -19.46 -12.90 -7.65
C THR A 241 -18.30 -12.23 -6.91
N ASP A 242 -18.17 -12.48 -5.61
CA ASP A 242 -17.10 -11.89 -4.79
C ASP A 242 -15.73 -12.48 -5.14
N SER A 243 -15.68 -13.76 -5.52
CA SER A 243 -14.48 -14.42 -6.05
C SER A 243 -14.02 -13.81 -7.36
N VAL A 244 -14.93 -13.51 -8.30
CA VAL A 244 -14.58 -12.85 -9.57
C VAL A 244 -14.01 -11.45 -9.33
N ILE A 245 -14.58 -10.68 -8.40
CA ILE A 245 -14.07 -9.35 -8.04
C ILE A 245 -12.64 -9.44 -7.49
N LYS A 246 -12.39 -10.35 -6.53
CA LYS A 246 -11.05 -10.51 -5.94
C LYS A 246 -10.05 -11.18 -6.88
N PHE A 247 -10.49 -12.07 -7.77
CA PHE A 247 -9.65 -12.63 -8.83
C PHE A 247 -9.19 -11.54 -9.80
N HIS A 248 -10.10 -10.66 -10.22
CA HIS A 248 -9.74 -9.52 -11.04
C HIS A 248 -8.75 -8.58 -10.33
N LEU A 249 -8.94 -8.34 -9.02
CA LEU A 249 -7.97 -7.60 -8.21
C LEU A 249 -6.59 -8.25 -8.22
N LEU A 250 -6.52 -9.58 -8.06
CA LEU A 250 -5.26 -10.33 -8.14
C LEU A 250 -4.56 -10.10 -9.48
N GLU A 251 -5.26 -10.23 -10.60
CA GLU A 251 -4.68 -10.00 -11.94
C GLU A 251 -4.15 -8.57 -12.11
N CYS A 252 -4.90 -7.58 -11.64
CA CYS A 252 -4.48 -6.18 -11.67
C CYS A 252 -3.27 -5.94 -10.76
N PHE A 253 -3.25 -6.55 -9.57
CA PHE A 253 -2.14 -6.44 -8.63
C PHE A 253 -0.85 -7.01 -9.22
N VAL A 254 -0.89 -8.18 -9.86
CA VAL A 254 0.28 -8.76 -10.55
C VAL A 254 0.85 -7.79 -11.58
N LYS A 255 0.00 -7.11 -12.36
CA LYS A 255 0.43 -6.09 -13.33
C LYS A 255 1.11 -4.90 -12.66
N VAL A 256 0.60 -4.46 -11.50
CA VAL A 256 1.20 -3.38 -10.70
C VAL A 256 2.56 -3.78 -10.15
N THR A 257 2.75 -4.99 -9.64
CA THR A 257 4.07 -5.43 -9.12
C THR A 257 5.18 -5.46 -10.19
N SER A 258 4.77 -5.60 -11.45
CA SER A 258 5.64 -5.56 -12.63
C SER A 258 5.79 -4.14 -13.20
N ALA A 259 4.98 -3.17 -12.77
CA ALA A 259 5.01 -1.80 -13.27
C ALA A 259 6.18 -1.02 -12.64
N PRO A 260 6.99 -0.28 -13.44
CA PRO A 260 8.14 0.47 -12.93
C PRO A 260 7.76 1.54 -11.89
N ILE A 261 6.60 2.18 -12.07
CA ILE A 261 6.13 3.29 -11.22
C ILE A 261 5.68 2.80 -9.84
N ALA A 262 5.26 1.54 -9.71
CA ALA A 262 4.77 0.99 -8.44
C ALA A 262 5.90 0.58 -7.47
N ARG A 263 7.17 0.66 -7.88
CA ARG A 263 8.35 0.31 -7.06
C ARG A 263 9.05 1.52 -6.44
N MET A 264 8.44 2.71 -6.52
CA MET A 264 8.97 3.98 -6.00
C MET A 264 8.28 4.36 -4.69
#